data_AF-K1TWZ1-F1
#
_entry.id   AF-K1TWZ1-F1
#
_cell.length_a   1.000
_cell.length_b   1.000
_cell.length_c   1.000
_cell.angle_alpha   90.00
_cell.angle_beta   90.00
_cell.angle_gamma   90.00
#
_symmetry.space_group_name_H-M   'P 1'
#
loop_
_entity.id
_entity.type
_entity.pdbx_description
1 polymer ?
#
loop_
_entity_poly.entity_id
_entity_poly.type
_entity_poly.pdbx_seq_one_letter_code
_entity_poly.pdbx_strand_id
1 'polypeptide(L)' 'MRNMSDKEEAAKLYPTVQKLLDKLAKINVIHDNKAANLKSGLTKHIAKLA' A
#
# COMPACT_ATOMS: atom_id res chain seq x y z
N MET A 1 0.27 -23.67 10.99
CA MET A 1 -0.37 -22.35 10.91
C MET A 1 0.65 -21.32 10.44
N ARG A 2 0.40 -20.66 9.29
CA ARG A 2 1.06 -19.45 8.69
C ARG A 2 1.23 -19.61 7.16
N ASN A 3 0.15 -19.89 6.42
CA ASN A 3 0.22 -20.06 4.96
C ASN A 3 -0.99 -19.47 4.21
N MET A 4 -1.67 -18.47 4.78
CA MET A 4 -2.49 -17.58 3.95
C MET A 4 -1.56 -16.54 3.34
N SER A 5 -0.92 -16.99 2.28
CA SER A 5 -0.08 -16.23 1.37
C SER A 5 -0.98 -15.57 0.33
N ASP A 6 -1.95 -14.77 0.77
CA ASP A 6 -2.92 -14.16 -0.12
C ASP A 6 -2.33 -12.89 -0.72
N LYS A 7 -1.38 -13.09 -1.65
CA LYS A 7 -1.04 -12.11 -2.69
C LYS A 7 -2.31 -11.49 -3.29
N GLU A 8 -3.35 -12.31 -3.43
CA GLU A 8 -4.66 -11.92 -3.94
C GLU A 8 -5.43 -11.00 -2.99
N GLU A 9 -5.40 -11.24 -1.67
CA GLU A 9 -5.98 -10.31 -0.69
C GLU A 9 -5.19 -9.01 -0.62
N ALA A 10 -3.85 -9.09 -0.63
CA ALA A 10 -3.00 -7.91 -0.62
C ALA A 10 -3.25 -7.03 -1.87
N ALA A 11 -3.46 -7.63 -3.04
CA ALA A 11 -3.83 -6.91 -4.26
C ALA A 11 -5.23 -6.26 -4.18
N LYS A 12 -6.19 -6.91 -3.51
CA LYS A 12 -7.55 -6.37 -3.31
C LYS A 12 -7.60 -5.23 -2.27
N LEU A 13 -6.76 -5.30 -1.23
CA LEU A 13 -6.64 -4.27 -0.18
C LEU A 13 -5.74 -3.10 -0.58
N TYR A 14 -4.88 -3.28 -1.57
CA TYR A 14 -4.02 -2.22 -2.08
C TYR A 14 -4.78 -0.96 -2.55
N PRO A 15 -5.86 -1.03 -3.37
CA PRO A 15 -6.60 0.16 -3.80
C PRO A 15 -7.30 0.92 -2.67
N THR A 16 -7.70 0.25 -1.58
CA THR A 16 -8.30 0.92 -0.41
C THR A 16 -7.23 1.65 0.40
N VAL A 17 -6.07 1.02 0.64
CA VAL A 17 -4.92 1.66 1.31
C VAL A 17 -4.39 2.84 0.48
N GLN A 18 -4.32 2.70 -0.85
CA GLN A 18 -3.91 3.78 -1.74
C GLN A 18 -4.84 4.99 -1.64
N LYS A 19 -6.17 4.78 -1.65
CA LYS A 19 -7.16 5.85 -1.46
C LYS A 19 -7.03 6.55 -0.11
N LEU A 20 -6.72 5.81 0.97
CA LEU A 20 -6.49 6.38 2.29
C LEU A 20 -5.24 7.25 2.34
N LEU A 21 -4.14 6.77 1.73
CA LEU A 21 -2.89 7.51 1.63
C LEU A 21 -3.05 8.80 0.82
N ASP A 22 -3.76 8.74 -0.31
CA ASP A 22 -4.04 9.92 -1.14
C ASP A 22 -4.95 10.93 -0.42
N LYS A 23 -5.88 10.49 0.43
CA LYS A 23 -6.67 11.41 1.28
C LYS A 23 -5.81 12.09 2.34
N LEU A 24 -4.94 11.35 3.03
CA LEU A 24 -4.06 11.91 4.05
C LEU A 24 -3.02 12.89 3.46
N ALA A 25 -2.57 12.64 2.23
CA ALA A 25 -1.70 13.56 1.50
C ALA A 25 -2.42 14.88 1.15
N LYS A 26 -3.66 14.81 0.66
CA LYS A 26 -4.47 16.00 0.35
C LYS A 26 -4.77 16.89 1.57
N ILE A 27 -4.88 16.29 2.76
CA ILE A 27 -5.14 17.02 4.02
C ILE A 27 -3.81 17.55 4.62
N ASN A 28 -2.68 17.41 3.91
CA ASN A 28 -1.33 17.80 4.36
C ASN A 28 -0.85 17.08 5.64
N VAL A 29 -1.44 15.93 5.99
CA VAL A 29 -1.01 15.13 7.16
C VAL A 29 0.30 14.38 6.83
N ILE A 30 0.49 14.01 5.57
CA ILE A 30 1.71 13.42 5.04
C ILE A 30 2.10 14.17 3.77
N HIS A 31 3.40 14.39 3.58
CA HIS A 31 3.93 14.99 2.36
C HIS A 31 3.69 14.08 1.15
N ASP A 32 3.41 14.64 -0.03
CA ASP A 32 3.15 13.89 -1.27
C ASP A 32 4.25 12.88 -1.59
N ASN A 33 5.51 13.30 -1.42
CA ASN A 33 6.68 12.45 -1.60
C ASN A 33 6.72 11.25 -0.63
N LYS A 34 6.20 11.42 0.60
CA LYS A 34 6.10 10.34 1.60
C LYS A 34 4.98 9.36 1.24
N ALA A 35 3.84 9.86 0.75
CA ALA A 35 2.77 9.01 0.22
C ALA A 35 3.25 8.19 -1.00
N ALA A 36 4.01 8.80 -1.92
CA ALA A 36 4.60 8.11 -3.06
C ALA A 36 5.61 7.02 -2.63
N ASN A 37 6.48 7.31 -1.65
CA ASN A 37 7.44 6.34 -1.11
C ASN A 37 6.73 5.12 -0.50
N LEU A 38 5.71 5.35 0.33
CA LEU A 38 4.91 4.29 0.94
C LEU A 38 4.18 3.43 -0.10
N LYS A 39 3.59 4.02 -1.15
CA LYS A 39 3.01 3.26 -2.29
C LYS A 39 4.04 2.37 -2.97
N SER A 40 5.24 2.91 -3.22
CA SER A 40 6.35 2.13 -3.81
C SER A 40 6.84 1.01 -2.89
N GLY A 41 6.87 1.24 -1.57
CA GLY A 41 7.24 0.22 -0.58
C GLY A 41 6.24 -0.94 -0.52
N LEU A 42 4.93 -0.64 -0.49
CA LEU A 42 3.88 -1.66 -0.49
C LEU A 42 3.87 -2.48 -1.78
N THR A 43 3.98 -1.84 -2.95
CA THR A 43 4.06 -2.55 -4.24
C THR A 43 5.27 -3.49 -4.31
N LYS A 44 6.43 -3.05 -3.83
CA LYS A 44 7.63 -3.91 -3.73
C LYS A 44 7.41 -5.09 -2.78
N HIS A 45 6.71 -4.90 -1.68
CA HIS A 45 6.40 -6.00 -0.75
C HIS A 45 5.45 -7.03 -1.37
N ILE A 46 4.41 -6.58 -2.09
CA ILE A 46 3.48 -7.45 -2.83
C ILE A 46 4.23 -8.20 -3.95
N ALA A 47 5.13 -7.51 -4.66
CA ALA A 47 5.96 -8.12 -5.70
C ALA A 47 6.98 -9.12 -5.14
N LYS A 48 7.55 -8.85 -3.95
CA LYS A 48 8.53 -9.72 -3.27
C LYS A 48 7.90 -10.94 -2.61
N LEU A 49 6.60 -10.91 -2.32
CA LEU A 49 5.85 -12.07 -1.79
C LEU A 49 5.63 -13.19 -2.83
N ALA A 50 6.47 -13.25 -3.89
CA ALA A 50 6.33 -14.16 -5.00
C ALA A 50 6.73 -15.60 -4.76
#